data_AF-A0A2L1UDF2-F1
#
_entry.id   AF-A0A2L1UDF2-F1
#
_cell.length_a   1.000
_cell.length_b   1.000
_cell.length_c   1.000
_cell.angle_alpha   90.00
_cell.angle_beta   90.00
_cell.angle_gamma   90.00
#
_symmetry.space_group_name_H-M   'P 1'
#
loop_
_entity.id
_entity.type
_entity.pdbx_description
1 polymer ?
#
loop_
_entity_poly.entity_id
_entity_poly.type
_entity_poly.pdbx_seq_one_letter_code
_entity_poly.pdbx_strand_id
1 'polypeptide(L)'
;MNTCRNYRFIERDYWVKKVLSGSEHLHPEQVQQMMDDMENDWQDLTFRFCPDGSVTIIDNHTNQRVSPRDLSGAVLDFYIRKRIEFIRVSLEEKILQNA
;
A
#
# COMPACT_ATOMS: atom_id res chain seq x y z
N MET A 1 19.64 13.93 -2.41
CA MET A 1 19.81 12.48 -2.16
C MET A 1 18.43 11.87 -2.15
N ASN A 2 18.15 10.89 -3.02
CA ASN A 2 16.88 10.17 -2.91
C ASN A 2 16.92 9.32 -1.65
N THR A 3 16.00 9.56 -0.73
CA THR A 3 15.91 8.81 0.54
C THR A 3 14.87 7.71 0.39
N CYS A 4 14.98 6.67 1.21
CA CYS A 4 13.90 5.67 1.28
C CYS A 4 12.58 6.35 1.67
N ARG A 5 11.47 5.89 1.10
CA ARG A 5 10.13 6.42 1.34
C ARG A 5 9.24 5.36 1.97
N ASN A 6 8.54 5.75 3.03
CA ASN A 6 7.59 4.90 3.73
C ASN A 6 6.17 5.14 3.19
N TYR A 7 5.42 4.07 3.00
CA TYR A 7 4.00 4.10 2.66
C TYR A 7 3.27 3.13 3.58
N ARG A 8 2.34 3.63 4.38
CA ARG A 8 1.45 2.80 5.19
C ARG A 8 0.23 2.42 4.36
N PHE A 9 -0.15 1.16 4.42
CA PHE A 9 -1.34 0.61 3.81
C PHE A 9 -2.19 -0.02 4.90
N ILE A 10 -3.40 0.50 5.07
CA ILE A 10 -4.42 -0.07 5.97
C ILE A 10 -5.49 -0.65 5.05
N GLU A 11 -5.68 -1.97 5.11
CA GLU A 11 -6.58 -2.67 4.20
C GLU A 11 -8.03 -2.24 4.37
N ARG A 12 -8.46 -1.99 5.61
CA ARG A 12 -9.78 -1.46 5.93
C ARG A 12 -10.04 -0.15 5.17
N ASP A 13 -9.10 0.79 5.23
CA ASP A 13 -9.21 2.09 4.56
C ASP A 13 -9.26 1.94 3.03
N TYR A 14 -8.52 0.98 2.48
CA TYR A 14 -8.58 0.64 1.06
C TYR A 14 -9.98 0.21 0.66
N TRP A 15 -10.61 -0.70 1.41
CA TRP A 15 -11.95 -1.19 1.10
C TRP A 15 -13.03 -0.13 1.31
N VAL A 16 -12.95 0.66 2.38
CA VAL A 16 -13.83 1.83 2.58
C VAL A 16 -13.78 2.75 1.36
N LYS A 17 -12.58 3.14 0.93
CA LYS A 17 -12.40 4.01 -0.24
C LYS A 17 -12.93 3.37 -1.52
N LYS A 18 -12.69 2.08 -1.71
CA LYS A 18 -13.10 1.35 -2.92
C LYS A 18 -14.62 1.25 -3.03
N VAL A 19 -15.30 0.92 -1.94
CA VAL A 19 -16.77 0.89 -1.88
C VAL A 19 -17.32 2.29 -2.17
N LEU A 20 -16.84 3.31 -1.46
CA LEU A 20 -17.29 4.70 -1.68
C LEU A 20 -17.06 5.19 -3.11
N SER A 21 -15.97 4.78 -3.75
CA SER A 21 -15.70 5.15 -5.15
C SER A 21 -16.61 4.44 -6.16
N GLY A 22 -17.19 3.29 -5.78
CA GLY A 22 -18.05 2.48 -6.64
C GLY A 22 -19.55 2.66 -6.37
N SER A 23 -19.92 3.41 -5.33
CA SER A 23 -21.31 3.60 -4.90
C SER A 23 -21.71 5.07 -4.94
N GLU A 24 -22.77 5.40 -5.67
CA GLU A 24 -23.33 6.77 -5.68
C GLU A 24 -24.28 7.03 -4.51
N HIS A 25 -24.71 5.99 -3.79
CA HIS A 25 -25.83 6.07 -2.84
C HIS A 25 -25.48 5.72 -1.39
N LEU A 26 -24.26 5.25 -1.12
CA LEU A 26 -23.83 4.91 0.24
C LEU A 26 -23.15 6.11 0.90
N HIS A 27 -23.59 6.45 2.11
CA HIS A 27 -22.92 7.45 2.92
C HIS A 27 -21.64 6.87 3.55
N PRO A 28 -20.56 7.65 3.74
CA PRO A 28 -19.33 7.19 4.39
C PRO A 28 -19.53 6.45 5.71
N GLU A 29 -20.43 6.95 6.56
CA GLU A 29 -20.74 6.33 7.85
C GLU A 29 -21.34 4.92 7.72
N GLN A 30 -22.19 4.71 6.71
CA GLN A 30 -22.77 3.38 6.45
C GLN A 30 -21.69 2.41 6.00
N VAL A 31 -20.77 2.85 5.13
CA VAL A 31 -19.64 2.01 4.69
C VAL A 31 -18.71 1.71 5.86
N GLN A 32 -18.42 2.68 6.73
CA GLN A 32 -17.62 2.47 7.94
C GLN A 32 -18.25 1.40 8.83
N GLN A 33 -19.55 1.52 9.13
CA GLN A 33 -20.28 0.54 9.94
C GLN A 33 -20.25 -0.85 9.29
N MET A 34 -20.47 -0.94 7.97
CA MET A 34 -20.37 -2.21 7.26
C MET A 34 -18.99 -2.86 7.37
N MET A 35 -17.91 -2.06 7.35
CA MET A 35 -16.55 -2.58 7.52
C MET A 35 -16.25 -2.97 8.97
N ASP A 36 -16.86 -2.31 9.95
CA ASP A 36 -16.72 -2.65 11.38
C ASP A 36 -17.50 -3.90 11.77
N ASP A 37 -18.65 -4.12 11.14
CA ASP A 37 -19.46 -5.34 11.32
C ASP A 37 -18.78 -6.59 10.70
N MET A 38 -17.82 -6.39 9.80
CA MET A 38 -16.98 -7.47 9.29
C MET A 38 -15.91 -7.83 10.33
N GLU A 39 -16.07 -8.96 11.02
CA GLU A 39 -15.03 -9.56 11.87
C GLU A 39 -13.87 -10.09 11.00
N ASN A 40 -13.06 -9.17 10.46
CA ASN A 40 -11.97 -9.48 9.57
C ASN A 40 -10.65 -8.89 10.10
N ASP A 41 -9.58 -9.68 10.05
CA ASP A 41 -8.24 -9.22 10.43
C ASP A 41 -7.63 -8.39 9.31
N TRP A 42 -7.97 -7.10 9.30
CA TRP A 42 -7.47 -6.14 8.31
C TRP A 42 -5.96 -5.99 8.40
N GLN A 43 -5.27 -6.10 7.26
CA GLN A 43 -3.82 -5.91 7.22
C GLN A 43 -3.45 -4.43 7.37
N ASP A 44 -2.48 -4.14 8.25
CA ASP A 44 -1.86 -2.82 8.41
C ASP A 44 -0.35 -2.94 8.24
N LEU A 45 0.14 -2.65 7.03
CA LEU A 45 1.55 -2.82 6.68
C LEU A 45 2.21 -1.49 6.33
N THR A 46 3.46 -1.33 6.75
CA THR A 46 4.34 -0.24 6.32
C THR A 46 5.36 -0.75 5.31
N PHE A 47 5.36 -0.17 4.11
CA PHE A 47 6.30 -0.44 3.03
C PHE A 47 7.36 0.66 2.97
N ARG A 48 8.63 0.31 3.09
CA ARG A 48 9.76 1.21 2.87
C ARG A 48 10.47 0.86 1.58
N PHE A 49 10.32 1.70 0.55
CA PHE A 49 11.03 1.55 -0.72
C PHE A 49 12.29 2.41 -0.72
N CYS A 50 13.42 1.82 -1.14
CA CYS A 50 14.71 2.49 -1.18
C CYS A 50 15.22 2.64 -2.63
N PRO A 51 16.06 3.65 -2.92
CA PRO A 51 16.53 3.95 -4.28
C PRO A 51 17.39 2.85 -4.92
N ASP A 52 17.98 1.99 -4.10
CA ASP A 52 18.70 0.78 -4.52
C ASP A 52 17.75 -0.33 -5.01
N GLY A 53 16.44 -0.10 -4.97
CA GLY A 53 15.41 -1.07 -5.28
C GLY A 53 15.12 -2.02 -4.13
N SER A 54 15.70 -1.87 -2.94
CA SER A 54 15.29 -2.68 -1.80
C SER A 54 13.91 -2.26 -1.29
N VAL A 55 13.17 -3.22 -0.71
CA VAL A 55 11.91 -2.96 -0.01
C VAL A 55 11.94 -3.66 1.34
N THR A 56 11.55 -2.95 2.39
CA THR A 56 11.24 -3.53 3.70
C THR A 56 9.74 -3.42 3.92
N ILE A 57 9.10 -4.50 4.37
CA ILE A 57 7.68 -4.52 4.71
C ILE A 57 7.57 -4.92 6.17
N ILE A 58 6.86 -4.11 6.95
CA ILE A 58 6.63 -4.33 8.38
C ILE A 58 5.13 -4.43 8.61
N ASP A 59 4.70 -5.47 9.32
CA ASP A 59 3.37 -5.56 9.90
C ASP A 59 3.31 -4.67 11.15
N ASN A 60 2.41 -3.68 11.15
CA ASN A 60 2.30 -2.71 12.22
C ASN A 60 1.65 -3.27 13.49
N HIS A 61 0.96 -4.42 13.41
CA HIS A 61 0.39 -5.09 14.58
C HIS A 61 1.43 -5.92 15.33
N THR A 62 2.20 -6.72 14.60
CA THR A 62 3.20 -7.64 15.19
C THR A 62 4.61 -7.06 15.22
N ASN A 63 4.85 -5.95 14.51
CA ASN A 63 6.16 -5.34 14.27
C ASN A 63 7.16 -6.31 13.61
N GLN A 64 6.67 -7.34 12.92
CA GLN A 64 7.49 -8.32 12.23
C GLN A 64 7.72 -7.95 10.75
N ARG A 65 8.81 -8.47 10.18
CA ARG A 65 9.07 -8.35 8.74
C ARG A 65 8.18 -9.31 7.97
N VAL A 66 7.59 -8.81 6.90
CA VAL A 66 6.76 -9.59 5.98
C VAL A 66 7.51 -9.76 4.65
N SER A 67 7.53 -10.97 4.10
CA SER A 67 8.09 -11.20 2.76
C SER A 67 7.10 -10.73 1.70
N PRO A 68 7.56 -10.12 0.58
CA PRO A 68 6.68 -9.84 -0.55
C PRO A 68 5.91 -11.06 -1.08
N ARG A 69 6.44 -12.27 -0.87
CA ARG A 69 5.80 -13.54 -1.28
C ARG A 69 4.61 -13.93 -0.40
N ASP A 70 4.56 -13.41 0.82
CA ASP A 70 3.50 -13.70 1.79
C ASP A 70 2.32 -12.73 1.65
N LEU A 71 2.47 -11.70 0.80
CA LEU A 71 1.39 -10.76 0.52
C LEU A 71 0.31 -11.41 -0.36
N SER A 72 -0.94 -11.08 -0.07
CA SER A 72 -2.07 -11.47 -0.91
C SER A 72 -3.08 -10.32 -1.04
N GLY A 73 -4.11 -10.48 -1.88
CA GLY A 73 -5.23 -9.56 -1.97
C GLY A 73 -4.86 -8.11 -2.29
N ALA A 74 -5.52 -7.17 -1.58
CA ALA A 74 -5.37 -5.73 -1.79
C ALA A 74 -3.95 -5.23 -1.47
N VAL A 75 -3.32 -5.84 -0.47
CA VAL A 75 -1.95 -5.51 -0.04
C VAL A 75 -0.93 -5.86 -1.13
N LEU A 76 -1.08 -7.04 -1.77
CA LEU A 76 -0.22 -7.44 -2.89
C LEU A 76 -0.40 -6.51 -4.11
N ASP A 77 -1.64 -6.16 -4.46
CA ASP A 77 -1.92 -5.21 -5.54
C ASP A 77 -1.28 -3.84 -5.25
N PHE A 78 -1.41 -3.34 -4.02
CA PHE A 78 -0.77 -2.10 -3.59
C PHE A 78 0.76 -2.16 -3.75
N TYR A 79 1.38 -3.25 -3.26
CA TYR A 79 2.82 -3.46 -3.36
C TYR A 79 3.30 -3.43 -4.82
N ILE A 80 2.63 -4.18 -5.70
CA ILE A 80 3.01 -4.26 -7.13
C ILE A 80 2.93 -2.89 -7.78
N ARG A 81 1.83 -2.15 -7.59
CA ARG A 81 1.66 -0.82 -8.19
C ARG A 81 2.71 0.16 -7.71
N LYS A 82 2.96 0.21 -6.40
CA LYS A 82 3.99 1.10 -5.83
C LYS A 82 5.39 0.73 -6.27
N ARG A 83 5.67 -0.56 -6.42
CA ARG A 83 6.95 -1.06 -6.93
C ARG A 83 7.20 -0.60 -8.37
N ILE A 84 6.19 -0.71 -9.23
CA ILE A 84 6.27 -0.25 -10.63
C ILE A 84 6.47 1.27 -10.68
N GLU A 85 5.69 2.04 -9.93
CA GLU A 85 5.82 3.51 -9.83
C GLU A 85 7.26 3.90 -9.44
N PHE A 86 7.81 3.25 -8.40
CA PHE A 86 9.14 3.53 -7.91
C PHE A 86 10.23 3.25 -8.96
N ILE A 87 10.12 2.12 -9.68
CA ILE A 87 11.04 1.76 -10.77
C ILE A 87 10.98 2.81 -11.88
N ARG A 88 9.78 3.23 -12.29
CA ARG A 88 9.59 4.23 -13.35
C ARG A 88 10.26 5.56 -12.99
N VAL A 89 9.97 6.09 -11.81
CA VAL A 89 10.58 7.34 -11.33
C VAL A 89 12.10 7.23 -11.28
N SER A 90 12.64 6.11 -10.77
CA SER A 90 14.09 5.90 -10.70
C SER A 90 14.74 5.85 -12.09
N LEU A 91 14.07 5.27 -13.09
CA LEU A 91 14.57 5.23 -14.46
C LEU A 91 14.53 6.62 -15.11
N GLU A 92 13.44 7.38 -14.93
CA GLU A 92 13.31 8.76 -15.42
C GLU A 92 14.40 9.67 -14.85
N GLU A 93 14.67 9.58 -13.55
CA GLU A 93 15.76 10.33 -12.90
C GLU A 93 17.14 9.98 -13.46
N LYS A 94 17.40 8.69 -13.73
CA LYS A 94 18.66 8.26 -14.36
C LYS A 94 18.79 8.79 -15.78
N ILE A 95 17.71 8.83 -16.55
CA ILE A 95 17.72 9.41 -17.90
C ILE A 95 18.07 10.90 -17.81
N LEU A 96 17.45 11.65 -16.89
CA LEU A 96 17.72 13.07 -16.70
C LEU A 96 19.15 13.38 -16.23
N GLN A 97 19.77 12.49 -15.45
CA GLN A 97 21.16 12.65 -14.99
C GLN A 97 22.20 12.35 -16.08
N ASN A 98 21.84 11.57 -17.09
CA ASN A 98 22.72 11.18 -18.20
C ASN A 98 22.44 11.95 -19.50
N ALA A 99 21.47 12.89 -19.48
CA ALA A 99 21.12 13.79 -20.58
C ALA A 99 21.84 15.14 -20.40
#